data_AF-A0A5J4PE45-F1
#
_entry.id   AF-A0A5J4PE45-F1
#
_cell.length_a   1.000
_cell.length_b   1.000
_cell.length_c   1.000
_cell.angle_alpha   90.00
_cell.angle_beta   90.00
_cell.angle_gamma   90.00
#
_symmetry.space_group_name_H-M   'P 1'
#
loop_
_entity.id
_entity.type
_entity.pdbx_description
1 polymer ?
#
loop_
_entity_poly.entity_id
_entity_poly.type
_entity_poly.pdbx_seq_one_letter_code
_entity_poly.pdbx_strand_id
1 'polypeptide(L)' 'MSKVDLLKQQILELTKEYYKKVHGGDKVFEKGKTFINYGGRYFDEKELVNLVDSSLDFWLTAGSWAKRFESR' A
#
# COMPACT_ATOMS: atom_id res chain seq x y z
N MET A 1 24.74 2.44 -2.47
CA MET A 1 23.43 2.35 -3.16
C MET A 1 23.62 2.85 -4.58
N SER A 2 23.03 2.15 -5.54
CA SER A 2 22.99 2.64 -6.93
C SER A 2 21.99 3.79 -7.06
N LYS A 3 22.07 4.56 -8.15
CA LYS A 3 21.08 5.58 -8.48
C LYS A 3 19.67 4.99 -8.61
N VAL A 4 19.57 3.74 -9.09
CA VAL A 4 18.30 3.02 -9.21
C VAL A 4 17.70 2.71 -7.84
N ASP A 5 18.51 2.27 -6.88
CA ASP A 5 18.04 1.99 -5.51
C ASP A 5 17.49 3.25 -4.83
N LEU A 6 18.16 4.39 -5.03
CA LEU A 6 17.72 5.69 -4.50
C LEU A 6 16.39 6.13 -5.11
N LEU A 7 16.19 5.95 -6.42
CA LEU A 7 14.91 6.24 -7.09
C LEU A 7 13.79 5.35 -6.57
N LYS A 8 14.06 4.04 -6.42
CA LYS A 8 13.10 3.09 -5.86
C LYS A 8 12.68 3.52 -4.45
N GLN A 9 13.63 3.82 -3.57
CA GLN A 9 13.35 4.32 -2.23
C GLN A 9 12.51 5.61 -2.23
N GLN A 10 12.85 6.56 -3.09
CA GLN A 10 12.09 7.82 -3.21
C GLN A 10 10.63 7.56 -3.63
N ILE A 11 10.40 6.66 -4.59
CA ILE A 11 9.04 6.30 -5.03
C ILE A 11 8.25 5.67 -3.88
N LEU A 12 8.85 4.75 -3.12
CA LEU A 12 8.17 4.08 -2.01
C LEU A 12 7.83 5.06 -0.88
N GLU A 13 8.70 6.02 -0.57
CA GLU A 13 8.41 7.05 0.44
C GLU A 13 7.30 8.01 -0.02
N LEU A 14 7.32 8.45 -1.28
CA LEU A 14 6.25 9.26 -1.86
C LEU A 14 4.92 8.50 -1.90
N THR A 15 4.94 7.19 -2.12
CA THR A 15 3.76 6.32 -2.07
C THR A 15 3.18 6.28 -0.66
N LYS A 16 4.03 6.20 0.37
CA LYS A 16 3.60 6.26 1.77
C LYS A 16 3.00 7.62 2.13
N GLU A 17 3.60 8.71 1.66
CA GLU A 17 3.04 10.05 1.84
C GLU A 17 1.69 10.20 1.15
N TYR A 18 1.56 9.68 -0.07
CA TYR A 18 0.30 9.64 -0.81
C TYR A 18 -0.78 8.89 -0.04
N TYR A 19 -0.47 7.70 0.49
CA TYR A 19 -1.41 6.93 1.31
C TYR A 19 -1.92 7.77 2.48
N LYS A 20 -1.04 8.42 3.24
CA LYS A 20 -1.45 9.24 4.39
C LYS A 20 -2.40 10.37 3.99
N LYS A 21 -2.16 11.03 2.86
CA LYS A 21 -2.98 12.16 2.39
C LYS A 21 -4.33 11.73 1.82
N VAL A 22 -4.39 10.59 1.14
CA VAL A 22 -5.58 10.16 0.39
C VAL A 22 -6.41 9.11 1.14
N HIS A 23 -5.75 8.24 1.91
CA HIS A 23 -6.35 7.06 2.56
C HIS A 23 -6.18 7.03 4.08
N GLY A 24 -5.18 7.72 4.64
CA GLY A 24 -4.87 7.70 6.07
C GLY A 24 -5.77 8.56 6.97
N GLY A 25 -6.86 9.12 6.44
CA GLY A 25 -7.81 9.90 7.22
C GLY A 25 -8.75 9.01 8.02
N ASP A 26 -8.73 9.14 9.35
CA ASP A 26 -9.73 8.51 10.22
C ASP A 26 -11.08 9.19 9.99
N LYS A 27 -12.05 8.43 9.48
CA LYS A 27 -13.44 8.89 9.45
C LYS A 27 -13.98 8.89 10.87
N VAL A 28 -14.21 10.07 11.42
CA VAL A 28 -14.87 10.21 12.72
C VAL A 28 -16.25 9.58 12.66
N PHE A 29 -16.54 8.68 13.60
CA PHE A 29 -17.84 8.06 13.71
C PHE A 29 -18.81 8.97 14.48
N GLU A 30 -19.90 9.37 13.83
CA GLU A 30 -21.03 10.09 14.42
C GLU A 30 -22.25 9.18 14.48
N LYS A 31 -22.72 8.89 15.69
CA LYS A 31 -23.90 8.05 15.93
C LYS A 31 -25.12 8.60 15.17
N GLY A 32 -25.76 7.75 14.38
CA GLY A 32 -26.97 8.08 13.61
C GLY A 32 -26.71 8.90 12.33
N LYS A 33 -25.46 9.22 12.00
CA LYS A 33 -25.09 9.96 10.79
C LYS A 33 -24.04 9.23 9.94
N THR A 34 -22.99 8.70 10.57
CA THR A 34 -21.94 7.99 9.84
C THR A 34 -22.49 6.66 9.33
N PHE A 35 -22.54 6.52 8.00
CA PHE A 35 -22.90 5.27 7.36
C PHE A 35 -21.83 4.21 7.63
N ILE A 36 -22.23 3.08 8.20
CA ILE A 36 -21.35 1.94 8.44
C ILE A 36 -21.48 0.98 7.27
N ASN A 37 -20.41 0.84 6.49
CA ASN A 37 -20.33 -0.16 5.45
C ASN A 37 -20.30 -1.56 6.07
N TYR A 38 -21.12 -2.49 5.56
CA TYR A 38 -21.10 -3.90 5.98
C TYR A 38 -19.87 -4.68 5.46
N GLY A 39 -19.15 -4.10 4.49
CA GLY A 39 -17.94 -4.67 3.91
C GLY A 39 -17.20 -3.64 3.05
N GLY A 40 -15.90 -3.85 2.88
CA GLY A 40 -15.04 -2.97 2.08
C GLY A 40 -13.57 -3.37 2.20
N ARG A 41 -12.75 -2.88 1.25
CA ARG A 41 -11.30 -3.07 1.34
C ARG A 41 -10.73 -2.15 2.42
N TYR A 42 -10.10 -2.75 3.42
CA TYR A 42 -9.33 -2.06 4.44
C TYR A 42 -7.87 -2.47 4.27
N PHE A 43 -6.97 -1.49 4.17
CA PHE A 43 -5.55 -1.70 3.90
C PHE A 43 -4.74 -0.54 4.48
N ASP A 44 -3.52 -0.82 4.92
CA ASP A 44 -2.58 0.15 5.47
C ASP A 44 -1.59 0.65 4.40
N GLU A 45 -0.66 1.55 4.78
CA GLU A 45 0.32 2.08 3.83
C GLU A 45 1.21 0.99 3.22
N LYS A 46 1.44 -0.12 3.94
CA LYS A 46 2.34 -1.19 3.53
C LYS A 46 1.73 -1.97 2.38
N GLU A 47 0.42 -2.20 2.35
CA GLU A 47 -0.20 -2.84 1.19
C GLU A 47 0.02 -2.03 -0.08
N LEU A 48 -0.13 -0.70 -0.02
CA LEU A 48 0.09 0.16 -1.18
C LEU A 48 1.57 0.22 -1.58
N VAL A 49 2.47 0.31 -0.60
CA VAL A 49 3.92 0.28 -0.82
C VAL A 49 4.37 -1.05 -1.44
N ASN A 50 3.88 -2.19 -0.94
CA ASN A 50 4.21 -3.50 -1.49
C ASN A 50 3.68 -3.67 -2.92
N LEU A 51 2.50 -3.13 -3.24
CA LEU A 51 1.95 -3.12 -4.60
C LEU A 51 2.86 -2.34 -5.56
N VAL A 52 3.28 -1.13 -5.17
CA VAL A 52 4.17 -0.31 -5.99
C VAL A 52 5.55 -0.95 -6.12
N ASP A 53 6.09 -1.51 -5.04
CA ASP A 53 7.36 -2.25 -5.05
C ASP A 53 7.33 -3.40 -6.06
N SER A 54 6.29 -4.24 -6.01
CA SER A 54 6.09 -5.32 -6.98
C SER A 54 5.90 -4.81 -8.41
N SER A 55 5.35 -3.61 -8.60
CA SER A 55 5.16 -3.00 -9.91
C SER A 55 6.49 -2.51 -10.50
N LEU A 56 7.38 -1.96 -9.67
CA LEU A 56 8.72 -1.53 -10.09
C LEU A 56 9.62 -2.70 -10.48
N ASP A 57 9.43 -3.87 -9.86
CA ASP A 57 10.11 -5.10 -10.25
C ASP A 57 9.60 -5.63 -11.62
N PHE A 58 8.43 -5.16 -12.07
CA PHE A 58 7.78 -5.48 -13.36
C PHE A 58 7.65 -6.98 -13.67
N TRP A 59 7.67 -7.81 -12.63
CA TRP A 59 7.45 -9.24 -12.71
C TRP A 59 5.96 -9.54 -12.50
N LEU A 60 5.22 -9.59 -13.60
CA LEU A 60 3.74 -9.58 -13.59
C LEU A 60 3.10 -10.88 -13.10
N THR A 61 3.84 -11.99 -13.10
CA THR A 61 3.37 -13.30 -12.63
C THR A 61 3.71 -13.51 -11.16
N ALA A 62 3.27 -14.62 -10.57
CA ALA A 62 3.64 -14.99 -9.20
C ALA A 62 5.17 -15.02 -9.05
N GLY A 63 5.69 -14.21 -8.13
CA GLY A 63 7.12 -14.00 -7.93
C GLY A 63 7.52 -14.00 -6.45
N SER A 64 8.53 -13.21 -6.10
CA SER A 64 9.08 -13.10 -4.74
C SER A 64 8.01 -12.76 -3.70
N TRP A 65 7.12 -11.82 -4.01
CA TRP A 65 6.01 -11.41 -3.13
C TRP A 65 4.99 -12.53 -2.89
N ALA A 66 4.63 -13.30 -3.91
CA ALA A 66 3.74 -14.45 -3.78
C ALA A 66 4.38 -15.55 -2.93
N LYS A 67 5.64 -15.89 -3.22
CA LYS A 67 6.40 -16.88 -2.43
C LYS A 67 6.49 -16.49 -0.95
N ARG A 68 6.74 -15.21 -0.65
CA ARG A 68 6.80 -14.70 0.73
C ARG A 68 5.44 -14.79 1.44
N PHE A 69 4.34 -14.62 0.70
CA PHE A 69 2.99 -14.77 1.22
C PHE A 69 2.67 -16.24 1.53
N GLU A 70 3.04 -17.16 0.63
CA GLU A 70 2.76 -18.61 0.76
C GLU A 70 3.65 -19.31 1.79
N SER A 71 4.87 -18.81 2.05
CA SER A 71 5.82 -19.43 2.98
C SER A 71 5.65 -18.99 4.44
N ARG A 72 4.53 -18.35 4.77
CA ARG A 72 4.16 -17.94 6.13
C ARG A 72 3.05 -18.82 6.67
#